data_AF-A0A2A7UDV9-F1
#
_entry.id   AF-A0A2A7UDV9-F1
#
_cell.length_a   1.000
_cell.length_b   1.000
_cell.length_c   1.000
_cell.angle_alpha   90.00
_cell.angle_beta   90.00
_cell.angle_gamma   90.00
#
_symmetry.space_group_name_H-M   'P 1'
#
loop_
_entity.id
_entity.type
_entity.pdbx_description
1 polymer ?
#
loop_
_entity_poly.entity_id
_entity_poly.type
_entity_poly.pdbx_seq_one_letter_code
_entity_poly.pdbx_strand_id
1 'polypeptide(L)'
;MTKSLRAPADRFDTEVLGMHWIPLPSSDEDTAAVLRERLGVDFTTPRDGVTAHGDFTYLPVTVNYCRGERVERETIVFALGTEFVVTLQPAEPFLPFETAIAAMRRDATLTGSSYGVTFALLWALNDASDRVLRWVGHTVEAQRDILDAATAEHGNGLGAGPAREVIHRLGAAERVVARVRETQAQLAAAARHLDVDYAAQTSGLGERIGSLVADIEGVARRAEREHDGLRFLAQTATACLGVRQSGILRLHTGVVAVFLPPTVLAASYAAEFTWLPRLDPIPALFVFVVVTALAAAVPLHYLGRGERRT
;
A
#
# COMPACT_ATOMS: atom_id res chain seq x y z
N MET A 1 33.12 -23.45 46.97
CA MET A 1 32.44 -22.35 46.26
C MET A 1 33.10 -22.19 44.91
N THR A 2 32.55 -22.86 43.90
CA THR A 2 33.05 -22.90 42.52
C THR A 2 32.78 -21.56 41.83
N LYS A 3 33.87 -20.89 41.46
CA LYS A 3 33.88 -19.67 40.65
C LYS A 3 33.43 -20.05 39.23
N SER A 4 32.17 -19.75 38.91
CA SER A 4 31.65 -19.84 37.54
C SER A 4 32.40 -18.82 36.68
N LEU A 5 33.30 -19.30 35.83
CA LEU A 5 33.90 -18.55 34.73
C LEU A 5 32.80 -18.31 33.69
N ARG A 6 32.23 -17.10 33.69
CA ARG A 6 31.57 -16.56 32.49
C ARG A 6 32.62 -16.45 31.39
N ALA A 7 32.38 -17.10 30.25
CA ALA A 7 33.16 -16.93 29.03
C ALA A 7 33.21 -15.44 28.64
N PRO A 8 34.31 -14.95 28.03
CA PRO A 8 34.39 -13.58 27.56
C PRO A 8 33.33 -13.36 26.48
N ALA A 9 32.56 -12.27 26.60
CA ALA A 9 31.61 -11.88 25.57
C ALA A 9 32.36 -11.66 24.25
N ASP A 10 31.96 -12.38 23.20
CA ASP A 10 32.42 -12.18 21.82
C ASP A 10 32.30 -10.69 21.48
N ARG A 11 33.44 -10.02 21.32
CA ARG A 11 33.52 -8.60 21.04
C ARG A 11 33.30 -8.44 19.54
N PHE A 12 32.25 -7.71 19.15
CA PHE A 12 32.00 -7.35 17.76
C PHE A 12 33.26 -6.73 17.14
N ASP A 13 33.85 -7.43 16.18
CA ASP A 13 35.06 -7.00 15.49
C ASP A 13 34.70 -6.45 14.12
N THR A 14 35.04 -5.19 13.91
CA THR A 14 34.73 -4.49 12.66
C THR A 14 35.65 -4.95 11.54
N GLU A 15 36.84 -5.48 11.88
CA GLU A 15 37.76 -6.08 10.93
C GLU A 15 37.19 -7.40 10.40
N VAL A 16 36.66 -8.26 11.28
CA VAL A 16 36.02 -9.54 10.88
C VAL A 16 34.80 -9.30 10.00
N LEU A 17 34.00 -8.26 10.27
CA LEU A 17 32.90 -7.88 9.41
C LEU A 17 33.40 -7.42 8.02
N GLY A 18 34.47 -6.62 7.97
CA GLY A 18 35.08 -6.16 6.72
C GLY A 18 35.71 -7.28 5.87
N MET A 19 36.04 -8.43 6.47
CA MET A 19 36.50 -9.61 5.73
C MET A 19 35.39 -10.29 4.92
N HIS A 20 34.14 -10.18 5.38
CA HIS A 20 32.99 -10.90 4.78
C HIS A 20 31.98 -9.96 4.12
N TRP A 21 32.07 -8.64 4.33
CA TRP A 21 31.15 -7.66 3.78
C TRP A 21 31.87 -6.45 3.19
N ILE A 22 31.57 -6.15 1.93
CA ILE A 22 32.07 -4.97 1.22
C ILE A 22 30.87 -4.09 0.82
N PRO A 23 30.57 -3.01 1.57
CA PRO A 23 29.55 -2.05 1.16
C PRO A 23 30.07 -1.15 0.04
N LEU A 24 29.37 -1.11 -1.10
CA LEU A 24 29.69 -0.27 -2.25
C LEU A 24 28.58 0.77 -2.47
N PRO A 25 28.87 2.07 -2.26
CA PRO A 25 27.93 3.13 -2.62
C PRO A 25 27.66 3.13 -4.13
N SER A 26 26.39 3.27 -4.53
CA SER A 26 25.98 3.28 -5.93
C SER A 26 26.55 4.46 -6.74
N SER A 27 27.06 5.49 -6.07
CA SER A 27 27.74 6.65 -6.66
C SER A 27 29.25 6.46 -6.85
N ASP A 28 29.85 5.40 -6.32
CA ASP A 28 31.30 5.16 -6.34
C ASP A 28 31.68 4.20 -7.50
N GLU A 29 31.81 4.79 -8.70
CA GLU A 29 32.16 4.03 -9.92
C GLU A 29 33.62 3.55 -9.92
N ASP A 30 34.52 4.26 -9.24
CA ASP A 30 35.94 3.92 -9.19
C ASP A 30 36.15 2.62 -8.41
N THR A 31 35.56 2.52 -7.21
CA THR A 31 35.62 1.29 -6.42
C THR A 31 34.88 0.15 -7.12
N ALA A 32 33.77 0.43 -7.81
CA ALA A 32 33.06 -0.57 -8.61
C ALA A 32 33.94 -1.14 -9.74
N ALA A 33 34.72 -0.29 -10.43
CA ALA A 33 35.65 -0.72 -11.47
C ALA A 33 36.78 -1.61 -10.90
N VAL A 34 37.33 -1.25 -9.74
CA VAL A 34 38.37 -2.04 -9.07
C VAL A 34 37.83 -3.41 -8.63
N LEU A 35 36.61 -3.48 -8.08
CA LEU A 35 35.99 -4.75 -7.69
C LEU A 35 35.69 -5.63 -8.91
N ARG A 36 35.29 -5.03 -10.04
CA ARG A 36 35.09 -5.74 -11.30
C ARG A 36 36.39 -6.36 -11.81
N GLU A 37 37.48 -5.59 -11.83
CA GLU A 37 38.78 -6.07 -12.33
C GLU A 37 39.41 -7.12 -11.41
N ARG A 38 39.34 -6.92 -10.09
CA ARG A 38 40.06 -7.77 -9.12
C ARG A 38 39.29 -9.00 -8.67
N LEU A 39 37.96 -8.89 -8.57
CA LEU A 39 37.10 -9.93 -8.01
C LEU A 39 36.07 -10.45 -9.02
N GLY A 40 35.95 -9.85 -10.21
CA GLY A 40 34.95 -10.25 -11.20
C GLY A 40 33.51 -9.84 -10.84
N VAL A 41 33.32 -8.94 -9.87
CA VAL A 41 32.00 -8.46 -9.47
C VAL A 41 31.52 -7.38 -10.44
N ASP A 42 30.45 -7.65 -11.19
CA ASP A 42 29.89 -6.73 -12.18
C ASP A 42 28.41 -6.43 -11.92
N PHE A 43 28.15 -5.25 -11.37
CA PHE A 43 26.79 -4.75 -11.13
C PHE A 43 26.09 -4.16 -12.38
N THR A 44 26.69 -4.29 -13.58
CA THR A 44 26.04 -3.89 -14.84
C THR A 44 25.00 -4.90 -15.32
N THR A 45 24.92 -6.07 -14.68
CA THR A 45 23.92 -7.09 -14.98
C THR A 45 22.50 -6.57 -14.74
N PRO A 46 21.50 -7.09 -15.48
CA PRO A 46 20.10 -6.71 -15.28
C PRO A 46 19.67 -6.87 -13.83
N ARG A 47 18.96 -5.88 -13.28
CA ARG A 47 18.46 -5.86 -11.90
C ARG A 47 17.13 -6.63 -11.74
N ASP A 48 16.80 -7.46 -12.72
CA ASP A 48 15.55 -8.21 -12.77
C ASP A 48 15.77 -9.65 -12.34
N GLY A 49 15.43 -9.94 -11.08
CA GLY A 49 15.48 -11.29 -10.53
C GLY A 49 16.88 -11.77 -10.14
N VAL A 50 16.96 -13.02 -9.69
CA VAL A 50 18.20 -13.65 -9.24
C VAL A 50 19.01 -14.10 -10.45
N THR A 51 20.26 -13.66 -10.56
CA THR A 51 21.16 -14.02 -11.67
C THR A 51 22.51 -14.49 -11.14
N ALA A 52 23.01 -15.62 -11.62
CA ALA A 52 24.37 -16.07 -11.34
C ALA A 52 25.32 -15.60 -12.44
N HIS A 53 26.45 -14.99 -12.08
CA HIS A 53 27.49 -14.60 -13.01
C HIS A 53 28.87 -14.77 -12.38
N GLY A 54 29.70 -15.63 -12.98
CA GLY A 54 30.99 -16.03 -12.39
C GLY A 54 30.78 -16.74 -11.06
N ASP A 55 31.56 -16.34 -10.05
CA ASP A 55 31.51 -16.91 -8.70
C ASP A 55 30.48 -16.22 -7.79
N PHE A 56 29.71 -15.25 -8.32
CA PHE A 56 28.75 -14.45 -7.56
C PHE A 56 27.32 -14.69 -8.02
N THR A 57 26.42 -14.80 -7.04
CA THR A 57 24.98 -14.72 -7.26
C THR A 57 24.49 -13.31 -6.94
N TYR A 58 23.86 -12.67 -7.91
CA TYR A 58 23.28 -11.34 -7.79
C TYR A 58 21.82 -11.42 -7.37
N LEU A 59 21.48 -10.77 -6.25
CA LEU A 59 20.15 -10.73 -5.66
C LEU A 59 19.71 -9.25 -5.57
N PRO A 60 18.94 -8.74 -6.53
CA PRO A 60 18.38 -7.41 -6.45
C PRO A 60 17.17 -7.39 -5.51
N VAL A 61 17.19 -6.48 -4.53
CA VAL A 61 16.10 -6.25 -3.59
C VAL A 61 15.79 -4.76 -3.55
N THR A 62 14.56 -4.43 -3.90
CA THR A 62 14.02 -3.07 -3.78
C THR A 62 13.25 -2.95 -2.48
N VAL A 63 13.76 -2.14 -1.57
CA VAL A 63 13.22 -1.99 -0.22
C VAL A 63 12.51 -0.66 -0.06
N ASN A 64 11.45 -0.67 0.75
CA ASN A 64 10.76 0.51 1.20
C ASN A 64 11.03 0.67 2.70
N TYR A 65 11.42 1.86 3.14
CA TYR A 65 11.72 2.11 4.55
C TYR A 65 11.25 3.51 4.97
N CYS A 66 10.98 3.67 6.26
CA CYS A 66 10.57 4.95 6.83
C CYS A 66 11.79 5.83 7.12
N ARG A 67 11.78 7.07 6.64
CA ARG A 67 12.68 8.15 7.03
C ARG A 67 11.84 9.33 7.52
N GLY A 68 11.74 9.47 8.84
CA GLY A 68 10.77 10.37 9.45
C GLY A 68 9.34 9.97 9.06
N GLU A 69 8.58 10.89 8.48
CA GLU A 69 7.20 10.65 8.03
C GLU A 69 7.09 10.23 6.55
N ARG A 70 8.22 9.98 5.88
CA ARG A 70 8.26 9.62 4.45
C ARG A 70 8.69 8.17 4.26
N VAL A 71 8.09 7.52 3.28
CA VAL A 71 8.54 6.22 2.79
C VAL A 71 9.47 6.45 1.61
N GLU A 72 10.75 6.09 1.79
CA GLU A 72 11.75 6.11 0.73
C GLU A 72 11.89 4.71 0.12
N ARG A 73 12.28 4.65 -1.15
CA ARG A 73 12.41 3.43 -1.92
C ARG A 73 13.80 3.38 -2.51
N GLU A 74 14.54 2.31 -2.22
CA GLU A 74 15.92 2.12 -2.68
C GLU A 74 16.10 0.72 -3.23
N THR A 75 16.95 0.57 -4.23
CA THR A 75 17.31 -0.74 -4.82
C THR A 75 18.71 -1.10 -4.39
N ILE A 76 18.82 -2.25 -3.73
CA ILE A 76 20.06 -2.84 -3.26
C ILE A 76 20.35 -4.06 -4.13
N VAL A 77 21.59 -4.23 -4.57
CA VAL A 77 22.00 -5.45 -5.26
C VAL A 77 23.05 -6.15 -4.41
N PHE A 78 22.74 -7.36 -3.97
CA PHE A 78 23.70 -8.21 -3.28
C PHE A 78 24.44 -9.07 -4.29
N ALA A 79 25.76 -9.00 -4.35
CA ALA A 79 26.60 -9.99 -5.03
C ALA A 79 27.13 -10.95 -3.97
N LEU A 80 26.47 -12.09 -3.82
CA LEU A 80 26.79 -13.11 -2.83
C LEU A 80 27.84 -14.07 -3.40
N GLY A 81 29.02 -14.09 -2.78
CA GLY A 81 30.05 -15.12 -2.97
C GLY A 81 30.15 -16.03 -1.75
N THR A 82 30.95 -17.09 -1.88
CA THR A 82 31.20 -18.07 -0.81
C THR A 82 31.92 -17.45 0.39
N GLU A 83 32.91 -16.59 0.14
CA GLU A 83 33.75 -16.00 1.19
C GLU A 83 33.26 -14.62 1.65
N PHE A 84 32.76 -13.78 0.75
CA PHE A 84 32.27 -12.44 1.07
C PHE A 84 31.04 -12.05 0.24
N VAL A 85 30.29 -11.07 0.74
CA VAL A 85 29.17 -10.43 0.05
C VAL A 85 29.50 -8.98 -0.26
N VAL A 86 29.23 -8.56 -1.49
CA VAL A 86 29.34 -7.15 -1.91
C VAL A 86 27.93 -6.57 -2.07
N THR A 87 27.65 -5.42 -1.48
CA THR A 87 26.34 -4.76 -1.60
C THR A 87 26.45 -3.46 -2.36
N LEU A 88 25.78 -3.36 -3.51
CA LEU A 88 25.54 -2.08 -4.18
C LEU A 88 24.36 -1.40 -3.48
N GLN A 89 24.61 -0.31 -2.76
CA GLN A 89 23.67 0.34 -1.86
C GLN A 89 23.70 1.86 -2.01
N PRO A 90 22.66 2.61 -1.58
CA PRO A 90 22.71 4.07 -1.55
C PRO A 90 23.84 4.56 -0.63
N ALA A 91 24.30 5.80 -0.86
CA ALA A 91 25.29 6.44 0.01
C ALA A 91 24.77 6.56 1.46
N GLU A 92 25.69 6.45 2.43
CA GLU A 92 25.34 6.51 3.86
C GLU A 92 24.76 7.88 4.26
N PRO A 93 23.83 7.92 5.25
CA PRO A 93 23.36 6.81 6.09
C PRO A 93 22.18 6.01 5.50
N PHE A 94 22.23 4.69 5.64
CA PHE A 94 21.15 3.77 5.24
C PHE A 94 20.61 2.98 6.45
N LEU A 95 19.50 3.47 7.02
CA LEU A 95 18.92 3.01 8.29
C LEU A 95 18.68 1.49 8.41
N PRO A 96 18.19 0.77 7.36
CA PRO A 96 18.04 -0.68 7.46
C PRO A 96 19.38 -1.39 7.73
N PHE A 97 20.48 -0.95 7.12
CA PHE A 97 21.79 -1.59 7.35
C PHE A 97 22.41 -1.20 8.69
N GLU A 98 22.12 -0.01 9.22
CA GLU A 98 22.45 0.30 10.61
C GLU A 98 21.75 -0.66 11.59
N THR A 99 20.49 -1.02 11.30
CA THR A 99 19.72 -2.00 12.08
C THR A 99 20.35 -3.39 11.98
N ALA A 100 20.82 -3.79 10.79
CA ALA A 100 21.55 -5.04 10.59
C ALA A 100 22.87 -5.06 11.39
N ILE A 101 23.67 -4.00 11.32
CA ILE A 101 24.93 -3.86 12.07
C ILE A 101 24.65 -3.93 13.58
N ALA A 102 23.59 -3.28 14.06
CA ALA A 102 23.19 -3.35 15.46
C ALA A 102 22.78 -4.77 15.89
N ALA A 103 22.16 -5.55 15.01
CA ALA A 103 21.84 -6.96 15.25
C ALA A 103 23.10 -7.83 15.26
N MET A 104 24.00 -7.66 14.31
CA MET A 104 25.30 -8.36 14.25
C MET A 104 26.17 -8.06 15.49
N ARG A 105 26.10 -6.84 16.03
CA ARG A 105 26.76 -6.49 17.31
C ARG A 105 26.25 -7.28 18.51
N ARG A 106 24.99 -7.73 18.47
CA ARG A 106 24.36 -8.53 19.53
C ARG A 106 24.61 -10.03 19.35
N ASP A 107 24.82 -10.46 18.11
CA ASP A 107 25.13 -11.84 17.76
C ASP A 107 26.30 -11.92 16.77
N ALA A 108 27.52 -12.05 17.33
CA ALA A 108 28.76 -12.12 16.56
C ALA A 108 28.88 -13.37 15.69
N THR A 109 28.03 -14.39 15.89
CA THR A 109 28.03 -15.58 15.01
C THR A 109 27.63 -15.22 13.58
N LEU A 110 26.92 -14.10 13.39
CA LEU A 110 26.50 -13.61 12.07
C LEU A 110 27.65 -12.96 11.30
N THR A 111 28.69 -12.43 11.96
CA THR A 111 29.81 -11.76 11.27
C THR A 111 30.89 -12.73 10.80
N GLY A 112 30.82 -14.00 11.20
CA GLY A 112 31.84 -15.01 10.88
C GLY A 112 31.71 -15.65 9.50
N SER A 113 30.75 -15.22 8.66
CA SER A 113 30.58 -15.75 7.30
C SER A 113 29.81 -14.78 6.40
N SER A 114 30.05 -14.85 5.08
CA SER A 114 29.27 -14.14 4.04
C SER A 114 27.76 -14.40 4.17
N TYR A 115 27.38 -15.66 4.41
CA TYR A 115 25.98 -16.07 4.58
C TYR A 115 25.34 -15.47 5.84
N GLY A 116 26.06 -15.44 6.97
CA GLY A 116 25.57 -14.83 8.21
C GLY A 116 25.37 -13.32 8.10
N VAL A 117 26.29 -12.63 7.41
CA VAL A 117 26.15 -11.19 7.12
C VAL A 117 24.92 -10.98 6.24
N THR A 118 24.82 -11.71 5.14
CA THR A 118 23.70 -11.57 4.19
C THR A 118 22.36 -11.87 4.86
N PHE A 119 22.29 -12.88 5.72
CA PHE A 119 21.13 -13.16 6.57
C PHE A 119 20.72 -11.93 7.39
N ALA A 120 21.65 -11.30 8.11
CA ALA A 120 21.36 -10.13 8.93
C ALA A 120 20.91 -8.91 8.10
N LEU A 121 21.47 -8.73 6.90
CA LEU A 121 21.06 -7.68 5.98
C LEU A 121 19.62 -7.91 5.49
N LEU A 122 19.31 -9.13 5.00
CA LEU A 122 17.95 -9.48 4.56
C LEU A 122 16.92 -9.39 5.69
N TRP A 123 17.28 -9.82 6.90
CA TRP A 123 16.45 -9.68 8.09
C TRP A 123 16.11 -8.21 8.37
N ALA A 124 17.10 -7.32 8.31
CA ALA A 124 16.87 -5.91 8.57
C ALA A 124 16.01 -5.22 7.49
N LEU A 125 16.12 -5.66 6.22
CA LEU A 125 15.24 -5.20 5.14
C LEU A 125 13.79 -5.70 5.34
N ASN A 126 13.61 -6.92 5.84
CA ASN A 126 12.30 -7.45 6.20
C ASN A 126 11.67 -6.65 7.36
N ASP A 127 12.43 -6.40 8.42
CA ASP A 127 12.03 -5.61 9.58
C ASP A 127 11.70 -4.14 9.20
N ALA A 128 12.47 -3.54 8.28
CA ALA A 128 12.13 -2.24 7.71
C ALA A 128 10.79 -2.26 6.95
N SER A 129 10.51 -3.32 6.20
CA SER A 129 9.25 -3.49 5.47
C SER A 129 8.06 -3.67 6.41
N ASP A 130 8.20 -4.44 7.50
CA ASP A 130 7.15 -4.58 8.52
C ASP A 130 6.87 -3.25 9.24
N ARG A 131 7.90 -2.43 9.50
CA ARG A 131 7.72 -1.06 10.02
C ARG A 131 6.90 -0.18 9.08
N VAL A 132 7.21 -0.19 7.78
CA VAL A 132 6.43 0.54 6.77
C VAL A 132 4.98 0.06 6.77
N LEU A 133 4.76 -1.25 6.82
CA LEU A 133 3.41 -1.83 6.82
C LEU A 133 2.60 -1.44 8.07
N ARG A 134 3.22 -1.43 9.25
CA ARG A 134 2.59 -0.93 10.49
C ARG A 134 2.21 0.55 10.40
N TRP A 135 3.09 1.38 9.82
CA TRP A 135 2.80 2.80 9.60
C TRP A 135 1.60 3.00 8.66
N VAL A 136 1.50 2.20 7.59
CA VAL A 136 0.33 2.21 6.71
C VAL A 136 -0.93 1.80 7.46
N GLY A 137 -0.88 0.71 8.24
CA GLY A 137 -2.04 0.24 9.02
C GLY A 137 -2.61 1.32 9.94
N HIS A 138 -1.75 2.08 10.64
CA HIS A 138 -2.19 3.23 11.45
C HIS A 138 -2.86 4.33 10.62
N THR A 139 -2.33 4.60 9.42
CA THR A 139 -2.91 5.59 8.51
C THR A 139 -4.30 5.15 8.03
N VAL A 140 -4.48 3.87 7.73
CA VAL A 140 -5.74 3.28 7.27
C VAL A 140 -6.80 3.31 8.35
N GLU A 141 -6.47 2.94 9.59
CA GLU A 141 -7.40 2.98 10.71
C GLU A 141 -7.92 4.41 10.94
N ALA A 142 -7.04 5.40 10.89
CA ALA A 142 -7.46 6.81 10.97
C ALA A 142 -8.41 7.23 9.83
N GLN A 143 -8.29 6.65 8.63
CA GLN A 143 -9.24 6.93 7.53
C GLN A 143 -10.59 6.24 7.75
N ARG A 144 -10.59 5.05 8.34
CA ARG A 144 -11.81 4.36 8.73
C ARG A 144 -12.61 5.16 9.75
N ASP A 145 -11.97 5.67 10.79
CA ASP A 145 -12.63 6.49 11.82
C ASP A 145 -13.29 7.75 11.21
N ILE A 146 -12.60 8.41 10.27
CA ILE A 146 -13.14 9.58 9.55
C ILE A 146 -14.38 9.18 8.73
N LEU A 147 -14.32 8.03 8.05
CA LEU A 147 -15.43 7.52 7.26
C LEU A 147 -16.63 7.21 8.16
N ASP A 148 -16.41 6.49 9.25
CA ASP A 148 -17.45 6.08 10.20
C ASP A 148 -18.10 7.30 10.88
N ALA A 149 -17.29 8.25 11.38
CA ALA A 149 -17.81 9.49 11.99
C ALA A 149 -18.68 10.29 11.01
N ALA A 150 -18.22 10.40 9.76
CA ALA A 150 -18.97 11.12 8.75
C ALA A 150 -20.24 10.39 8.29
N THR A 151 -20.34 9.06 8.47
CA THR A 151 -21.61 8.33 8.29
C THR A 151 -22.57 8.53 9.46
N ALA A 152 -22.06 8.66 10.69
CA ALA A 152 -22.86 8.76 11.91
C ALA A 152 -23.45 10.16 12.15
N GLU A 153 -22.69 11.24 11.86
CA GLU A 153 -23.11 12.61 12.17
C GLU A 153 -24.22 13.17 11.27
N HIS A 154 -24.52 12.52 10.14
CA HIS A 154 -25.51 13.03 9.20
C HIS A 154 -26.64 12.03 8.94
N GLY A 155 -27.85 12.38 9.43
CA GLY A 155 -29.11 11.92 8.83
C GLY A 155 -29.24 12.27 7.33
N ASN A 156 -28.30 13.05 6.79
CA ASN A 156 -28.08 13.36 5.37
C ASN A 156 -26.72 12.81 4.83
N GLY A 157 -26.24 11.65 5.29
CA GLY A 157 -25.06 10.94 4.76
C GLY A 157 -23.73 11.72 4.72
N LEU A 158 -22.72 11.11 4.11
CA LEU A 158 -21.30 11.51 4.10
C LEU A 158 -20.93 12.53 3.00
N GLY A 159 -20.41 13.73 3.34
CA GLY A 159 -19.91 14.74 2.37
C GLY A 159 -19.21 14.14 1.14
N ALA A 160 -19.52 14.57 -0.09
CA ALA A 160 -18.80 14.06 -1.28
C ALA A 160 -17.29 14.37 -1.25
N GLY A 161 -16.91 15.43 -0.51
CA GLY A 161 -15.51 15.78 -0.20
C GLY A 161 -14.80 14.76 0.69
N PRO A 162 -15.26 14.53 1.94
CA PRO A 162 -14.66 13.55 2.85
C PRO A 162 -14.50 12.15 2.26
N ALA A 163 -15.52 11.60 1.58
CA ALA A 163 -15.41 10.28 0.95
C ALA A 163 -14.39 10.26 -0.20
N ARG A 164 -14.27 11.34 -0.98
CA ARG A 164 -13.25 11.46 -2.03
C ARG A 164 -11.84 11.53 -1.45
N GLU A 165 -11.66 12.26 -0.35
CA GLU A 165 -10.39 12.36 0.36
C GLU A 165 -9.96 11.01 0.94
N VAL A 166 -10.89 10.28 1.56
CA VAL A 166 -10.65 8.91 2.04
C VAL A 166 -10.21 8.01 0.89
N ILE A 167 -10.90 8.01 -0.25
CA ILE A 167 -10.52 7.20 -1.43
C ILE A 167 -9.10 7.57 -1.92
N HIS A 168 -8.77 8.86 -1.97
CA HIS A 168 -7.44 9.31 -2.40
C HIS A 168 -6.34 8.81 -1.46
N ARG A 169 -6.56 8.90 -0.14
CA ARG A 169 -5.62 8.41 0.88
C ARG A 169 -5.49 6.90 0.88
N LEU A 170 -6.59 6.16 0.74
CA LEU A 170 -6.57 4.69 0.58
C LEU A 170 -5.76 4.28 -0.66
N GLY A 171 -5.89 5.02 -1.77
CA GLY A 171 -5.07 4.79 -2.97
C GLY A 171 -3.57 5.06 -2.75
N ALA A 172 -3.21 6.02 -1.90
CA ALA A 172 -1.82 6.24 -1.50
C ALA A 172 -1.29 5.10 -0.62
N ALA A 173 -2.07 4.65 0.37
CA ALA A 173 -1.75 3.52 1.22
C ALA A 173 -1.58 2.22 0.42
N GLU A 174 -2.48 1.95 -0.53
CA GLU A 174 -2.41 0.75 -1.36
C GLU A 174 -1.15 0.70 -2.22
N ARG A 175 -0.71 1.84 -2.75
CA ARG A 175 0.59 1.89 -3.45
C ARG A 175 1.76 1.50 -2.55
N VAL A 176 1.72 1.85 -1.26
CA VAL A 176 2.77 1.45 -0.31
C VAL A 176 2.67 -0.05 -0.02
N VAL A 177 1.48 -0.59 0.21
CA VAL A 177 1.26 -2.04 0.44
C VAL A 177 1.73 -2.86 -0.76
N ALA A 178 1.38 -2.46 -1.98
CA ALA A 178 1.83 -3.13 -3.22
C ALA A 178 3.36 -3.15 -3.33
N ARG A 179 4.03 -2.05 -3.00
CA ARG A 179 5.50 -1.96 -2.97
C ARG A 179 6.11 -2.86 -1.91
N VAL A 180 5.51 -2.94 -0.72
CA VAL A 180 5.95 -3.89 0.32
C VAL A 180 5.83 -5.32 -0.17
N ARG A 181 4.72 -5.70 -0.83
CA ARG A 181 4.56 -7.06 -1.41
C ARG A 181 5.65 -7.39 -2.43
N GLU A 182 6.01 -6.42 -3.28
CA GLU A 182 7.12 -6.54 -4.22
C GLU A 182 8.45 -6.80 -3.49
N THR A 183 8.76 -6.00 -2.47
CA THR A 183 9.95 -6.19 -1.60
C THR A 183 9.96 -7.58 -0.97
N GLN A 184 8.82 -8.04 -0.42
CA GLN A 184 8.71 -9.34 0.24
C GLN A 184 8.93 -10.50 -0.75
N ALA A 185 8.45 -10.39 -1.98
CA ALA A 185 8.70 -11.40 -3.01
C ALA A 185 10.20 -11.51 -3.36
N GLN A 186 10.89 -10.37 -3.48
CA GLN A 186 12.34 -10.31 -3.74
C GLN A 186 13.14 -10.84 -2.55
N LEU A 187 12.78 -10.45 -1.32
CA LEU A 187 13.40 -10.97 -0.09
C LEU A 187 13.21 -12.48 0.04
N ALA A 188 12.02 -13.00 -0.26
CA ALA A 188 11.75 -14.44 -0.19
C ALA A 188 12.58 -15.21 -1.22
N ALA A 189 12.76 -14.66 -2.42
CA ALA A 189 13.64 -15.24 -3.44
C ALA A 189 15.10 -15.24 -2.97
N ALA A 190 15.59 -14.13 -2.44
CA ALA A 190 16.95 -14.02 -1.91
C ALA A 190 17.21 -14.98 -0.73
N ALA A 191 16.28 -15.06 0.23
CA ALA A 191 16.39 -15.92 1.40
C ALA A 191 16.35 -17.42 1.04
N ARG A 192 15.49 -17.82 0.09
CA ARG A 192 15.48 -19.20 -0.42
C ARG A 192 16.76 -19.55 -1.17
N HIS A 193 17.34 -18.59 -1.91
CA HIS A 193 18.63 -18.80 -2.56
C HIS A 193 19.73 -19.04 -1.53
N LEU A 194 19.75 -18.26 -0.44
CA LEU A 194 20.64 -18.51 0.70
C LEU A 194 20.45 -19.90 1.30
N ASP A 195 19.21 -20.37 1.45
CA ASP A 195 18.91 -21.67 2.06
C ASP A 195 19.51 -22.82 1.23
N VAL A 196 19.33 -22.76 -0.10
CA VAL A 196 19.86 -23.78 -1.03
C VAL A 196 21.39 -23.77 -1.04
N ASP A 197 22.01 -22.60 -1.17
CA ASP A 197 23.48 -22.49 -1.25
C ASP A 197 24.15 -22.82 0.10
N TYR A 198 23.53 -22.45 1.22
CA TYR A 198 24.05 -22.73 2.56
C TYR A 198 23.89 -24.21 2.95
N ALA A 199 22.77 -24.83 2.61
CA ALA A 199 22.54 -26.27 2.83
C ALA A 199 23.60 -27.15 2.14
N ALA A 200 24.21 -26.65 1.06
CA ALA A 200 25.32 -27.32 0.39
C ALA A 200 26.66 -27.21 1.14
N GLN A 201 26.83 -26.25 2.07
CA GLN A 201 28.13 -25.90 2.66
C GLN A 201 28.29 -26.25 4.15
N THR A 202 27.31 -26.07 5.05
CA THR A 202 27.48 -26.35 6.50
C THR A 202 26.14 -26.45 7.27
N SER A 203 26.11 -27.12 8.44
CA SER A 203 24.90 -27.52 9.17
C SER A 203 24.43 -26.60 10.34
N GLY A 204 24.71 -25.29 10.34
CA GLY A 204 24.41 -24.41 11.49
C GLY A 204 23.38 -23.28 11.28
N LEU A 205 23.45 -22.52 10.18
CA LEU A 205 22.56 -21.39 9.88
C LEU A 205 21.23 -21.79 9.22
N GLY A 206 21.08 -23.02 8.73
CA GLY A 206 19.90 -23.44 7.96
C GLY A 206 18.59 -23.23 8.70
N GLU A 207 18.51 -23.56 10.00
CA GLU A 207 17.32 -23.32 10.81
C GLU A 207 16.99 -21.82 10.92
N ARG A 208 18.02 -20.97 11.05
CA ARG A 208 17.85 -19.51 11.10
C ARG A 208 17.35 -18.98 9.77
N ILE A 209 17.91 -19.44 8.65
CA ILE A 209 17.48 -19.06 7.30
C ILE A 209 16.02 -19.48 7.08
N GLY A 210 15.64 -20.70 7.46
CA GLY A 210 14.24 -21.16 7.43
C GLY A 210 13.30 -20.27 8.25
N SER A 211 13.72 -19.83 9.45
CA SER A 211 12.99 -18.85 10.24
C SER A 211 12.83 -17.50 9.52
N LEU A 212 13.89 -17.01 8.86
CA LEU A 212 13.82 -15.76 8.09
C LEU A 212 12.86 -15.87 6.91
N VAL A 213 12.86 -16.99 6.19
CA VAL A 213 11.88 -17.25 5.12
C VAL A 213 10.46 -17.21 5.68
N ALA A 214 10.21 -17.88 6.81
CA ALA A 214 8.90 -17.87 7.47
C ALA A 214 8.48 -16.46 7.94
N ASP A 215 9.42 -15.66 8.44
CA ASP A 215 9.19 -14.27 8.86
C ASP A 215 8.83 -13.37 7.66
N ILE A 216 9.54 -13.49 6.54
CA ILE A 216 9.25 -12.78 5.28
C ILE A 216 7.84 -13.16 4.78
N GLU A 217 7.50 -14.44 4.78
CA GLU A 217 6.14 -14.90 4.42
C GLU A 217 5.08 -14.38 5.40
N GLY A 218 5.42 -14.25 6.69
CA GLY A 218 4.60 -13.61 7.70
C GLY A 218 4.24 -12.16 7.35
N VAL A 219 5.25 -11.36 6.96
CA VAL A 219 5.06 -9.97 6.54
C VAL A 219 4.28 -9.89 5.22
N ALA A 220 4.55 -10.78 4.26
CA ALA A 220 3.79 -10.86 3.01
C ALA A 220 2.30 -11.12 3.24
N ARG A 221 1.95 -12.11 4.10
CA ARG A 221 0.55 -12.39 4.48
C ARG A 221 -0.10 -11.22 5.22
N ARG A 222 0.66 -10.47 6.01
CA ARG A 222 0.14 -9.25 6.64
C ARG A 222 -0.18 -8.19 5.59
N ALA A 223 0.69 -8.00 4.60
CA ALA A 223 0.46 -7.05 3.51
C ALA A 223 -0.79 -7.40 2.68
N GLU A 224 -1.05 -8.69 2.46
CA GLU A 224 -2.28 -9.16 1.81
C GLU A 224 -3.54 -8.83 2.63
N ARG A 225 -3.51 -9.03 3.95
CA ARG A 225 -4.63 -8.62 4.82
C ARG A 225 -4.89 -7.12 4.78
N GLU A 226 -3.84 -6.31 4.77
CA GLU A 226 -3.96 -4.85 4.64
C GLU A 226 -4.54 -4.46 3.28
N HIS A 227 -4.12 -5.11 2.19
CA HIS A 227 -4.67 -4.91 0.85
C HIS A 227 -6.18 -5.17 0.81
N ASP A 228 -6.63 -6.29 1.37
CA ASP A 228 -8.05 -6.64 1.43
C ASP A 228 -8.85 -5.64 2.28
N GLY A 229 -8.28 -5.19 3.41
CA GLY A 229 -8.87 -4.16 4.26
C GLY A 229 -9.03 -2.82 3.54
N LEU A 230 -7.98 -2.37 2.82
CA LEU A 230 -8.01 -1.17 1.99
C LEU A 230 -9.07 -1.25 0.90
N ARG A 231 -9.15 -2.39 0.21
CA ARG A 231 -10.15 -2.63 -0.84
C ARG A 231 -11.57 -2.58 -0.28
N PHE A 232 -11.79 -3.21 0.87
CA PHE A 232 -13.08 -3.17 1.56
C PHE A 232 -13.48 -1.74 1.91
N LEU A 233 -12.58 -0.95 2.52
CA LEU A 233 -12.85 0.45 2.86
C LEU A 233 -13.14 1.31 1.62
N ALA A 234 -12.41 1.11 0.52
CA ALA A 234 -12.65 1.83 -0.73
C ALA A 234 -14.03 1.50 -1.33
N GLN A 235 -14.45 0.23 -1.26
CA GLN A 235 -15.79 -0.20 -1.68
C GLN A 235 -16.88 0.43 -0.79
N THR A 236 -16.68 0.44 0.53
CA THR A 236 -17.60 1.07 1.48
C THR A 236 -17.73 2.58 1.22
N ALA A 237 -16.62 3.28 1.04
CA ALA A 237 -16.62 4.71 0.71
C ALA A 237 -17.36 5.00 -0.61
N THR A 238 -17.19 4.14 -1.61
CA THR A 238 -17.89 4.25 -2.90
C THR A 238 -19.39 3.96 -2.76
N ALA A 239 -19.78 2.97 -1.96
CA ALA A 239 -21.17 2.67 -1.66
C ALA A 239 -21.86 3.85 -0.96
N CYS A 240 -21.19 4.49 0.00
CA CYS A 240 -21.69 5.70 0.66
C CYS A 240 -21.93 6.86 -0.33
N LEU A 241 -21.04 7.04 -1.32
CA LEU A 241 -21.24 8.01 -2.40
C LEU A 241 -22.45 7.68 -3.28
N GLY A 242 -22.64 6.40 -3.62
CA GLY A 242 -23.76 5.93 -4.43
C GLY A 242 -25.11 6.18 -3.77
N VAL A 243 -25.23 5.88 -2.47
CA VAL A 243 -26.46 6.17 -1.69
C VAL A 243 -26.81 7.66 -1.78
N ARG A 244 -25.82 8.55 -1.70
CA ARG A 244 -26.06 9.99 -1.84
C ARG A 244 -26.44 10.45 -3.24
N GLN A 245 -25.78 9.94 -4.28
CA GLN A 245 -26.16 10.25 -5.66
C GLN A 245 -27.62 9.87 -5.91
N SER A 246 -28.07 8.74 -5.34
CA SER A 246 -29.48 8.35 -5.39
C SER A 246 -30.40 9.35 -4.68
N GLY A 247 -29.98 9.93 -3.55
CA GLY A 247 -30.71 10.99 -2.85
C GLY A 247 -30.80 12.29 -3.64
N ILE A 248 -29.70 12.74 -4.24
CA ILE A 248 -29.67 13.95 -5.10
C ILE A 248 -30.54 13.74 -6.34
N LEU A 249 -30.45 12.56 -6.98
CA LEU A 249 -31.29 12.21 -8.11
C LEU A 249 -32.77 12.17 -7.74
N ARG A 250 -33.13 11.66 -6.55
CA ARG A 250 -34.50 11.70 -6.03
C ARG A 250 -35.01 13.13 -5.87
N LEU A 251 -34.18 14.03 -5.33
CA LEU A 251 -34.54 15.44 -5.21
C LEU A 251 -34.75 16.10 -6.57
N HIS A 252 -33.79 15.94 -7.49
CA HIS A 252 -33.89 16.49 -8.84
C HIS A 252 -35.14 15.95 -9.56
N THR A 253 -35.29 14.63 -9.58
CA THR A 253 -36.45 13.97 -10.21
C THR A 253 -37.76 14.43 -9.57
N GLY A 254 -37.81 14.62 -8.24
CA GLY A 254 -38.97 15.16 -7.54
C GLY A 254 -39.32 16.58 -7.97
N VAL A 255 -38.32 17.47 -8.05
CA VAL A 255 -38.50 18.84 -8.55
C VAL A 255 -39.01 18.82 -9.99
N VAL A 256 -38.34 18.09 -10.89
CA VAL A 256 -38.76 17.98 -12.29
C VAL A 256 -40.17 17.41 -12.40
N ALA A 257 -40.50 16.36 -11.64
CA ALA A 257 -41.83 15.75 -11.70
C ALA A 257 -42.96 16.69 -11.23
N VAL A 258 -42.68 17.61 -10.31
CA VAL A 258 -43.64 18.62 -9.85
C VAL A 258 -43.77 19.78 -10.84
N PHE A 259 -42.67 20.22 -11.46
CA PHE A 259 -42.67 21.42 -12.33
C PHE A 259 -42.88 21.13 -13.83
N LEU A 260 -42.61 19.91 -14.29
CA LEU A 260 -42.78 19.55 -15.70
C LEU A 260 -44.24 19.61 -16.16
N PRO A 261 -45.25 19.08 -15.43
CA PRO A 261 -46.65 19.15 -15.85
C PRO A 261 -47.17 20.60 -16.04
N PRO A 262 -47.00 21.54 -15.09
CA PRO A 262 -47.41 22.93 -15.30
C PRO A 262 -46.72 23.58 -16.50
N THR A 263 -45.43 23.29 -16.69
CA THR A 263 -44.65 23.88 -17.80
C THR A 263 -45.16 23.41 -19.15
N VAL A 264 -45.42 22.11 -19.29
CA VAL A 264 -45.97 21.53 -20.53
C VAL A 264 -47.38 22.06 -20.80
N LEU A 265 -48.23 22.16 -19.77
CA LEU A 265 -49.57 22.72 -19.91
C LEU A 265 -49.52 24.19 -20.34
N ALA A 266 -48.66 25.01 -19.72
CA ALA A 266 -48.48 26.42 -20.08
C ALA A 266 -47.99 26.57 -21.53
N ALA A 267 -47.02 25.75 -21.94
CA ALA A 267 -46.53 25.73 -23.32
C ALA A 267 -47.62 25.31 -24.32
N SER A 268 -48.47 24.35 -23.97
CA SER A 268 -49.58 23.90 -24.83
C SER A 268 -50.66 24.97 -25.02
N TYR A 269 -50.89 25.82 -24.01
CA TYR A 269 -51.83 26.93 -24.08
C TYR A 269 -51.25 28.14 -24.83
N ALA A 270 -49.93 28.37 -24.72
CA ALA A 270 -49.22 29.41 -25.47
C ALA A 270 -49.06 29.07 -26.96
N ALA A 271 -48.98 27.78 -27.29
CA ALA A 271 -49.01 27.32 -28.67
C ALA A 271 -50.42 27.53 -29.24
N GLU A 272 -50.54 28.34 -30.28
CA GLU A 272 -51.80 28.68 -30.97
C GLU A 272 -52.34 27.48 -31.76
N PHE A 273 -52.75 26.42 -31.07
CA PHE A 273 -53.38 25.27 -31.68
C PHE A 273 -54.78 25.66 -32.17
N THR A 274 -54.97 25.59 -33.48
CA THR A 274 -56.19 26.00 -34.20
C THR A 274 -57.43 25.17 -33.84
N TRP A 275 -57.27 24.09 -33.07
CA TRP A 275 -58.31 23.11 -32.70
C TRP A 275 -58.75 23.22 -31.23
N LEU A 276 -58.19 24.13 -30.43
CA LEU A 276 -58.64 24.31 -29.04
C LEU A 276 -59.94 25.16 -29.01
N PRO A 277 -61.04 24.68 -28.39
CA PRO A 277 -62.20 25.51 -28.16
C PRO A 277 -61.79 26.72 -27.30
N ARG A 278 -62.24 27.93 -27.67
CA ARG A 278 -62.06 29.14 -26.84
C ARG A 278 -62.83 28.95 -25.54
N LEU A 279 -62.21 28.34 -24.55
CA LEU A 279 -62.72 28.34 -23.18
C LEU A 279 -62.69 29.77 -22.65
N ASP A 280 -63.72 30.15 -21.89
CA ASP A 280 -63.67 31.38 -21.12
C ASP A 280 -62.42 31.39 -20.21
N PRO A 281 -61.73 32.53 -20.08
CA PRO A 281 -60.42 32.61 -19.44
C PRO A 281 -60.44 32.20 -17.96
N ILE A 282 -61.56 32.42 -17.27
CA ILE A 282 -61.73 32.11 -15.84
C ILE A 282 -61.90 30.60 -15.57
N PRO A 283 -62.85 29.87 -16.19
CA PRO A 283 -62.98 28.43 -15.99
C PRO A 283 -61.78 27.65 -16.53
N ALA A 284 -61.14 28.11 -17.62
CA ALA A 284 -59.91 27.51 -18.13
C ALA A 284 -58.78 27.54 -17.09
N LEU A 285 -58.60 28.68 -16.41
CA LEU A 285 -57.62 28.85 -15.34
C LEU A 285 -57.88 27.89 -14.17
N PHE A 286 -59.13 27.74 -13.75
CA PHE A 286 -59.49 26.82 -12.67
C PHE A 286 -59.17 25.36 -13.01
N VAL A 287 -59.55 24.91 -14.22
CA VAL A 287 -59.24 23.56 -14.70
C VAL A 287 -57.73 23.36 -14.78
N PHE A 288 -56.98 24.34 -15.27
CA PHE A 288 -55.52 24.30 -15.34
C PHE A 288 -54.88 24.11 -13.96
N VAL A 289 -55.31 24.89 -12.96
CA VAL A 289 -54.80 24.79 -11.58
C VAL A 289 -55.09 23.41 -10.99
N VAL A 290 -56.32 22.90 -11.15
CA VAL A 290 -56.72 21.59 -10.61
C VAL A 290 -55.96 20.44 -11.28
N VAL A 291 -55.85 20.45 -12.61
CA VAL A 291 -55.11 19.41 -13.35
C VAL A 291 -53.64 19.43 -12.98
N THR A 292 -53.04 20.61 -12.85
CA THR A 292 -51.64 20.77 -12.43
C THR A 292 -51.43 20.29 -11.00
N ALA A 293 -52.32 20.62 -10.08
CA ALA A 293 -52.26 20.18 -8.69
C ALA A 293 -52.38 18.64 -8.58
N LEU A 294 -53.30 18.02 -9.31
CA LEU A 294 -53.42 16.56 -9.39
C LEU A 294 -52.18 15.91 -10.01
N ALA A 295 -51.66 16.49 -11.09
CA ALA A 295 -50.46 16.00 -11.76
C ALA A 295 -49.22 16.07 -10.85
N ALA A 296 -49.10 17.09 -9.99
CA ALA A 296 -48.04 17.21 -9.00
C ALA A 296 -48.23 16.29 -7.78
N ALA A 297 -49.48 15.99 -7.41
CA ALA A 297 -49.80 15.12 -6.27
C ALA A 297 -49.37 13.66 -6.50
N VAL A 298 -49.44 13.16 -7.73
CA VAL A 298 -49.05 11.77 -8.08
C VAL A 298 -47.55 11.49 -7.82
N PRO A 299 -46.59 12.30 -8.33
CA PRO A 299 -45.17 12.13 -8.02
C PRO A 299 -44.87 12.28 -6.52
N LEU A 300 -45.49 13.24 -5.85
CA LEU A 300 -45.31 13.45 -4.41
C LEU A 300 -45.75 12.23 -3.60
N HIS A 301 -46.88 11.62 -3.97
CA HIS A 301 -47.36 10.40 -3.34
C HIS A 301 -46.46 9.18 -3.59
N TYR A 302 -45.87 9.08 -4.79
CA TYR A 302 -44.94 8.01 -5.14
C TYR A 302 -43.60 8.15 -4.39
N LEU A 303 -43.05 9.36 -4.32
CA LEU A 303 -41.84 9.66 -3.54
C LEU A 303 -42.02 9.38 -2.05
N GLY A 304 -43.14 9.81 -1.46
CA GLY A 304 -43.44 9.57 -0.04
C GLY A 304 -43.70 8.09 0.31
N ARG A 305 -43.99 7.22 -0.66
CA ARG A 305 -44.07 5.76 -0.45
C ARG A 305 -42.70 5.08 -0.44
N GLY A 306 -41.72 5.63 -1.16
CA GLY A 306 -40.35 5.12 -1.20
C GLY A 306 -39.63 5.23 0.14
N GLU A 307 -39.92 6.28 0.92
CA GLU A 307 -39.32 6.51 2.25
C GLU A 307 -39.83 5.58 3.36
N ARG A 308 -41.01 4.95 3.21
CA ARG A 308 -41.59 4.07 4.24
C ARG A 308 -41.14 2.61 4.17
N ARG A 309 -40.31 2.25 3.17
CA ARG A 309 -39.89 0.87 2.90
C ARG A 309 -38.39 0.61 3.08
N THR A 310 -37.60 1.61 3.45
CA THR A 310 -36.17 1.47 3.78
C THR A 310 -35.93 1.67 5.26
#